data_AF-A0A5M9JP45-F1
#
_entry.id   AF-A0A5M9JP45-F1
#
_cell.length_a   1.000
_cell.length_b   1.000
_cell.length_c   1.000
_cell.angle_alpha   90.00
_cell.angle_beta   90.00
_cell.angle_gamma   90.00
#
_symmetry.space_group_name_H-M   'P 1'
#
loop_
_entity.id
_entity.type
_entity.pdbx_description
1 polymer ?
#
loop_
_entity_poly.entity_id
_entity_poly.type
_entity_poly.pdbx_seq_one_letter_code
_entity_poly.pdbx_strand_id
1 'polypeptide(L)'
;MAMALGDALVIVTAEELHINLAAVFAKNHPGGAIGAAFRGSQKVSDLAISLADMPDLEDGPSTGADVLISAYGSESGWVRCGTDKVVPPCSIKQLGKRDMDSLVTNINGLMVPGSQWINISAETDVATAKEMYRSLAHAENAILAVMDDMELIGVLHIGDLA
;
A
#
# COMPACT_ATOMS: atom_id res chain seq x y z
N MET A 1 -33.06 0.40 -22.41
CA MET A 1 -32.17 -0.21 -21.39
C MET A 1 -31.39 -1.32 -22.08
N ALA A 2 -30.18 -1.02 -22.56
CA ALA A 2 -29.30 -1.98 -23.24
C ALA A 2 -27.81 -1.77 -22.89
N MET A 3 -27.51 -0.95 -21.87
CA MET A 3 -26.14 -0.55 -21.46
C MET A 3 -25.65 -1.35 -20.23
N ALA A 4 -25.85 -2.66 -20.20
CA ALA A 4 -25.33 -3.50 -19.11
C ALA A 4 -24.75 -4.84 -19.58
N LEU A 5 -25.14 -5.31 -20.77
CA LEU A 5 -24.63 -6.57 -21.32
C LEU A 5 -23.19 -6.43 -21.83
N GLY A 6 -22.85 -5.28 -22.41
CA GLY A 6 -21.52 -5.01 -22.94
C GLY A 6 -20.44 -5.00 -21.86
N ASP A 7 -20.69 -4.26 -20.77
CA ASP A 7 -19.73 -4.17 -19.66
C ASP A 7 -19.55 -5.53 -18.96
N ALA A 8 -20.64 -6.26 -18.72
CA ALA A 8 -20.57 -7.59 -18.13
C ALA A 8 -19.75 -8.57 -18.99
N LEU A 9 -19.90 -8.53 -20.32
CA LEU A 9 -19.13 -9.39 -21.23
C LEU A 9 -17.64 -9.01 -21.27
N VAL A 10 -17.31 -7.72 -21.22
CA VAL A 10 -15.92 -7.26 -21.18
C VAL A 10 -15.27 -7.60 -19.84
N ILE A 11 -16.01 -7.51 -18.72
CA ILE A 11 -15.52 -7.93 -17.39
C ILE A 11 -15.17 -9.42 -17.40
N VAL A 12 -16.11 -10.26 -17.82
CA VAL A 12 -15.90 -11.72 -17.88
C VAL A 12 -14.73 -12.10 -18.80
N THR A 13 -14.62 -11.47 -19.97
CA THR A 13 -13.55 -11.82 -20.93
C THR A 13 -12.17 -11.37 -20.47
N ALA A 14 -12.07 -10.27 -19.75
CA ALA A 14 -10.79 -9.74 -19.31
C ALA A 14 -10.31 -10.33 -17.96
N GLU A 15 -11.22 -10.83 -17.11
CA GLU A 15 -10.86 -11.73 -15.99
C GLU A 15 -10.21 -13.03 -16.50
N GLU A 16 -10.76 -13.62 -17.56
CA GLU A 16 -10.20 -14.86 -18.17
C GLU A 16 -8.86 -14.62 -18.88
N LEU A 17 -8.70 -13.47 -19.54
CA LEU A 17 -7.51 -13.16 -20.35
C LEU A 17 -6.37 -12.48 -19.58
N HIS A 18 -6.52 -12.23 -18.27
CA HIS A 18 -5.57 -11.43 -17.46
C HIS A 18 -5.21 -10.08 -18.11
N ILE A 19 -6.14 -9.49 -18.86
CA ILE A 19 -5.95 -8.19 -19.51
C ILE A 19 -6.29 -7.11 -18.49
N ASN A 20 -5.45 -6.07 -18.38
CA ASN A 20 -5.73 -4.93 -17.51
C ASN A 20 -7.02 -4.21 -17.95
N LEU A 21 -8.12 -4.58 -17.30
CA LEU A 21 -9.48 -4.12 -17.58
C LEU A 21 -9.60 -2.60 -17.55
N ALA A 22 -9.03 -1.98 -16.51
CA ALA A 22 -9.11 -0.54 -16.31
C ALA A 22 -8.50 0.24 -17.48
N ALA A 23 -7.37 -0.23 -18.01
CA ALA A 23 -6.71 0.39 -19.16
C ALA A 23 -7.51 0.25 -20.46
N VAL A 24 -8.16 -0.89 -20.70
CA VAL A 24 -8.96 -1.13 -21.91
C VAL A 24 -10.27 -0.35 -21.88
N PHE A 25 -10.93 -0.27 -20.72
CA PHE A 25 -12.14 0.53 -20.52
C PHE A 25 -11.87 2.03 -20.64
N ALA A 26 -10.78 2.53 -20.04
CA ALA A 26 -10.38 3.92 -20.17
C ALA A 26 -10.09 4.31 -21.63
N LYS A 27 -9.53 3.38 -22.41
CA LYS A 27 -9.13 3.62 -23.81
C LYS A 27 -10.27 3.48 -24.83
N ASN A 28 -11.24 2.59 -24.59
CA ASN A 28 -12.23 2.21 -25.61
C ASN A 28 -13.67 2.62 -25.28
N HIS A 29 -13.97 3.03 -24.04
CA HIS A 29 -15.29 3.51 -23.69
C HIS A 29 -15.33 5.05 -23.71
N PRO A 30 -16.29 5.69 -24.42
CA PRO A 30 -16.39 7.16 -24.47
C PRO A 30 -16.48 7.80 -23.08
N GLY A 31 -17.09 7.11 -22.11
CA GLY A 31 -17.13 7.54 -20.71
C GLY A 31 -15.88 7.21 -19.89
N GLY A 32 -15.03 6.28 -20.34
CA GLY A 32 -13.81 5.87 -19.65
C GLY A 32 -12.70 6.92 -19.73
N ALA A 33 -12.53 7.56 -20.89
CA ALA A 33 -11.62 8.69 -21.06
C ALA A 33 -12.05 9.91 -20.25
N ILE A 34 -13.36 10.16 -20.15
CA ILE A 34 -13.95 11.25 -19.36
C ILE A 34 -13.81 10.94 -17.86
N GLY A 35 -14.05 9.71 -17.43
CA GLY A 35 -13.85 9.29 -16.04
C GLY A 35 -12.39 9.29 -15.58
N ALA A 36 -11.44 9.04 -16.48
CA ALA A 36 -10.01 9.15 -16.21
C ALA A 36 -9.56 10.62 -16.02
N ALA A 37 -10.14 11.55 -16.79
CA ALA A 37 -9.89 12.98 -16.65
C ALA A 37 -10.62 13.60 -15.43
N PHE A 38 -11.65 12.92 -14.90
CA PHE A 38 -12.45 13.37 -13.76
C PHE A 38 -12.11 12.65 -12.45
N ARG A 39 -11.11 11.75 -12.42
CA ARG A 39 -10.47 11.40 -11.15
C ARG A 39 -9.83 12.68 -10.66
N GLY A 40 -10.52 13.37 -9.74
CA GLY A 40 -9.97 14.50 -9.01
C GLY A 40 -8.59 14.12 -8.48
N SER A 41 -7.74 15.13 -8.29
CA SER A 41 -6.40 14.90 -7.78
C SER A 41 -6.48 14.06 -6.51
N GLN A 42 -6.02 12.81 -6.61
CA GLN A 42 -6.04 11.88 -5.50
C GLN A 42 -5.01 12.36 -4.49
N LYS A 43 -5.42 12.50 -3.24
CA LYS A 43 -4.55 12.93 -2.17
C LYS A 43 -3.81 11.74 -1.59
N VAL A 44 -2.68 12.00 -0.97
CA VAL A 44 -1.90 10.97 -0.30
C VAL A 44 -2.65 10.40 0.92
N SER A 45 -3.52 11.20 1.56
CA SER A 45 -4.45 10.73 2.59
C SER A 45 -5.41 9.64 2.12
N ASP A 46 -5.82 9.65 0.85
CA ASP A 46 -6.71 8.62 0.28
C ASP A 46 -6.02 7.25 0.15
N LEU A 47 -4.69 7.21 0.23
CA LEU A 47 -3.87 5.99 0.15
C LEU A 47 -3.29 5.56 1.50
N ALA A 48 -3.31 6.45 2.49
CA ALA A 48 -2.67 6.21 3.78
C ALA A 48 -3.36 5.07 4.53
N ILE A 49 -2.57 4.14 5.08
CA ILE A 49 -3.07 3.09 5.96
C ILE A 49 -2.93 3.57 7.40
N SER A 50 -4.06 3.65 8.12
CA SER A 50 -4.05 4.00 9.54
C SER A 50 -3.33 2.93 10.35
N LEU A 51 -2.52 3.35 11.34
CA LEU A 51 -1.89 2.41 12.28
C LEU A 51 -2.94 1.63 13.09
N ALA A 52 -4.13 2.19 13.29
CA ALA A 52 -5.22 1.53 14.00
C ALA A 52 -5.77 0.32 13.24
N ASP A 53 -5.69 0.35 11.90
CA ASP A 53 -6.17 -0.74 11.02
C ASP A 53 -5.11 -1.84 10.85
N MET A 54 -3.90 -1.63 11.36
CA MET A 54 -2.83 -2.63 11.34
C MET A 54 -2.95 -3.57 12.53
N PRO A 55 -2.92 -4.90 12.32
CA PRO A 55 -2.74 -5.84 13.41
C PRO A 55 -1.44 -5.53 14.13
N ASP A 56 -1.51 -5.54 15.46
CA ASP A 56 -0.35 -5.36 16.33
C ASP A 56 0.21 -6.71 16.72
N LEU A 57 1.51 -6.87 16.51
CA LEU A 57 2.24 -7.94 17.15
C LEU A 57 2.41 -7.52 18.61
N GLU A 58 1.65 -8.18 19.49
CA GLU A 58 1.72 -7.98 20.94
C GLU A 58 3.18 -7.98 21.43
N ASP A 59 3.45 -7.39 22.60
CA ASP A 59 4.79 -7.20 23.19
C ASP A 59 5.53 -8.51 23.59
N GLY A 60 5.13 -9.64 23.00
CA GLY A 60 5.75 -10.95 23.13
C GLY A 60 6.78 -11.26 22.04
N PRO A 61 7.51 -12.38 22.19
CA PRO A 61 8.43 -12.85 21.18
C PRO A 61 7.65 -13.30 19.93
N SER A 62 7.52 -12.41 18.96
CA SER A 62 6.95 -12.72 17.66
C SER A 62 8.02 -13.26 16.72
N THR A 63 7.65 -14.21 15.87
CA THR A 63 8.50 -14.80 14.82
C THR A 63 8.10 -14.30 13.43
N GLY A 64 8.93 -14.58 12.41
CA GLY A 64 8.57 -14.30 11.02
C GLY A 64 7.27 -14.99 10.58
N ALA A 65 6.95 -16.16 11.14
CA ALA A 65 5.68 -16.83 10.89
C ALA A 65 4.48 -16.06 11.47
N ASP A 66 4.60 -15.53 12.68
CA ASP A 66 3.54 -14.74 13.33
C ASP A 66 3.24 -13.45 12.56
N VAL A 67 4.28 -12.81 12.00
CA VAL A 67 4.15 -11.65 11.10
C VAL A 67 3.35 -12.03 9.86
N LEU A 68 3.72 -13.13 9.19
CA LEU A 68 3.03 -13.57 7.96
C LEU A 68 1.57 -13.89 8.20
N ILE A 69 1.26 -14.59 9.31
CA ILE A 69 -0.12 -14.95 9.65
C ILE A 69 -0.92 -13.67 9.97
N SER A 70 -0.36 -12.77 10.76
CA SER A 70 -0.98 -11.47 11.08
C SER A 70 -1.23 -10.63 9.82
N ALA A 71 -0.23 -10.55 8.94
CA ALA A 71 -0.32 -9.82 7.68
C ALA A 71 -1.36 -10.41 6.73
N TYR A 72 -1.43 -11.75 6.63
CA TYR A 72 -2.40 -12.43 5.79
C TYR A 72 -3.85 -12.15 6.22
N GLY A 73 -4.08 -11.99 7.53
CA GLY A 73 -5.38 -11.59 8.07
C GLY A 73 -5.70 -10.10 7.94
N SER A 74 -4.72 -9.26 7.57
CA SER A 74 -4.88 -7.82 7.41
C SER A 74 -5.36 -7.47 6.00
N GLU A 75 -6.34 -6.58 5.89
CA GLU A 75 -6.81 -6.10 4.58
C GLU A 75 -5.72 -5.35 3.81
N SER A 76 -4.86 -4.62 4.53
CA SER A 76 -3.75 -3.86 3.94
C SER A 76 -2.49 -4.72 3.72
N GLY A 77 -2.39 -5.87 4.39
CA GLY A 77 -1.16 -6.66 4.47
C GLY A 77 -0.05 -6.03 5.32
N TRP A 78 -0.29 -4.87 5.94
CA TRP A 78 0.63 -4.25 6.89
C TRP A 78 0.44 -4.86 8.27
N VAL A 79 1.51 -4.84 9.04
CA VAL A 79 1.53 -5.22 10.46
C VAL A 79 2.31 -4.17 11.22
N ARG A 80 1.97 -3.91 12.48
CA ARG A 80 2.76 -3.04 13.36
C ARG A 80 3.29 -3.81 14.56
N CYS A 81 4.34 -3.27 15.17
CA CYS A 81 4.89 -3.77 16.42
C CYS A 81 4.98 -2.60 17.39
N GLY A 82 4.01 -2.51 18.28
CA GLY A 82 3.84 -1.35 19.16
C GLY A 82 3.38 -0.11 18.40
N THR A 83 3.83 1.06 18.85
CA THR A 83 3.37 2.37 18.34
C THR A 83 4.35 3.04 17.38
N ASP A 84 5.59 2.56 17.29
CA ASP A 84 6.67 3.24 16.57
C ASP A 84 7.31 2.40 15.46
N LYS A 85 6.82 1.18 15.18
CA LYS A 85 7.40 0.30 14.15
C LYS A 85 6.32 -0.32 13.30
N VAL A 86 6.58 -0.34 12.00
CA VAL A 86 5.71 -0.99 11.01
C VAL A 86 6.49 -2.02 10.22
N VAL A 87 5.76 -3.02 9.75
CA VAL A 87 6.25 -4.10 8.89
C VAL A 87 5.46 -3.99 7.58
N PRO A 88 6.05 -3.40 6.54
CA PRO A 88 5.34 -3.18 5.28
C PRO A 88 5.26 -4.47 4.46
N PRO A 89 4.24 -4.63 3.58
CA PRO A 89 4.06 -5.81 2.75
C PRO A 89 5.28 -6.18 1.90
N CYS A 90 6.06 -5.18 1.45
CA CYS A 90 7.28 -5.40 0.68
C CYS A 90 8.33 -6.17 1.49
N SER A 91 8.56 -5.82 2.75
CA SER A 91 9.50 -6.52 3.62
C SER A 91 9.01 -7.93 3.98
N ILE A 92 7.70 -8.11 4.15
CA ILE A 92 7.09 -9.42 4.42
C ILE A 92 7.30 -10.37 3.23
N LYS A 93 7.16 -9.87 2.00
CA LYS A 93 7.40 -10.66 0.77
C LYS A 93 8.85 -11.15 0.65
N GLN A 94 9.80 -10.50 1.32
CA GLN A 94 11.21 -10.89 1.33
C GLN A 94 11.53 -11.98 2.36
N LEU A 95 10.58 -12.34 3.24
CA LEU A 95 10.79 -13.39 4.23
C LEU A 95 11.09 -14.73 3.56
N GLY A 96 12.22 -15.32 3.93
CA GLY A 96 12.62 -16.65 3.52
C GLY A 96 12.21 -17.72 4.54
N LYS A 97 12.35 -18.98 4.13
CA LYS A 97 12.07 -20.13 5.01
C LYS A 97 12.84 -20.12 6.34
N ARG A 98 14.05 -19.54 6.35
CA ARG A 98 14.91 -19.47 7.55
C ARG A 98 14.44 -18.41 8.55
N ASP A 99 13.65 -17.45 8.10
CA ASP A 99 13.17 -16.34 8.91
C ASP A 99 11.91 -16.73 9.69
N MET A 100 11.26 -17.84 9.33
CA MET A 100 9.98 -18.28 9.91
C MET A 100 10.08 -18.54 11.41
N ASP A 101 11.15 -19.20 11.84
CA ASP A 101 11.42 -19.50 13.26
C ASP A 101 12.27 -18.40 13.93
N SER A 102 12.69 -17.38 13.17
CA SER A 102 13.51 -16.29 13.68
C SER A 102 12.63 -15.22 14.31
N LEU A 103 13.08 -14.68 15.44
CA LEU A 103 12.42 -13.53 16.06
C LEU A 103 12.44 -12.33 15.11
N VAL A 104 11.34 -11.58 15.08
CA VAL A 104 11.18 -10.39 14.21
C VAL A 104 12.32 -9.38 14.43
N THR A 105 12.81 -9.24 15.66
CA THR A 105 13.94 -8.38 16.03
C THR A 105 15.29 -8.79 15.43
N ASN A 106 15.43 -10.06 15.02
CA ASN A 106 16.65 -10.60 14.43
C ASN A 106 16.62 -10.61 12.90
N ILE A 107 15.47 -10.33 12.28
CA ILE A 107 15.30 -10.32 10.83
C ILE A 107 15.61 -8.91 10.31
N ASN A 108 16.71 -8.79 9.57
CA ASN A 108 17.16 -7.49 9.05
C ASN A 108 16.21 -6.99 7.95
N GLY A 109 15.85 -5.70 8.01
CA GLY A 109 15.05 -5.05 6.99
C GLY A 109 13.56 -5.39 7.02
N LEU A 110 13.10 -6.15 8.03
CA LEU A 110 11.69 -6.51 8.19
C LEU A 110 10.86 -5.37 8.79
N MET A 111 11.37 -4.74 9.85
CA MET A 111 10.71 -3.64 10.55
C MET A 111 11.32 -2.30 10.15
N VAL A 112 10.46 -1.31 9.89
CA VAL A 112 10.86 0.08 9.65
C VAL A 112 10.44 0.92 10.87
N PRO A 113 11.40 1.46 11.65
CA PRO A 113 11.11 2.31 12.79
C PRO A 113 10.64 3.71 12.36
N GLY A 114 9.82 4.34 13.20
CA GLY A 114 9.23 5.66 12.98
C GLY A 114 10.25 6.77 12.76
N SER A 115 11.45 6.61 13.32
CA SER A 115 12.58 7.53 13.10
C SER A 115 13.10 7.56 11.65
N GLN A 116 12.72 6.57 10.82
CA GLN A 116 13.10 6.50 9.41
C GLN A 116 11.96 6.91 8.46
N TRP A 117 10.77 7.23 8.99
CA TRP A 117 9.65 7.64 8.16
C TRP A 117 9.84 9.07 7.64
N ILE A 118 9.38 9.31 6.42
CA ILE A 118 9.48 10.61 5.77
C ILE A 118 8.11 11.28 5.85
N ASN A 119 8.02 12.44 6.49
CA ASN A 119 6.75 13.13 6.66
C ASN A 119 6.26 13.74 5.34
N ILE A 120 4.98 13.56 5.05
CA ILE A 120 4.28 14.18 3.93
C ILE A 120 2.93 14.70 4.39
N SER A 121 2.49 15.84 3.86
CA SER A 121 1.16 16.37 4.19
C SER A 121 0.07 15.50 3.55
N ALA A 122 -0.97 15.19 4.32
CA ALA A 122 -2.21 14.52 3.89
C ALA A 122 -2.81 15.14 2.63
N GLU A 123 -2.75 16.47 2.53
CA GLU A 123 -3.33 17.24 1.44
C GLU A 123 -2.51 17.19 0.14
N THR A 124 -1.30 16.62 0.19
CA THR A 124 -0.41 16.51 -0.97
C THR A 124 -1.03 15.61 -2.03
N ASP A 125 -1.04 16.09 -3.27
CA ASP A 125 -1.46 15.28 -4.41
C ASP A 125 -0.48 14.15 -4.69
N VAL A 126 -0.99 12.96 -5.04
CA VAL A 126 -0.18 11.78 -5.37
C VAL A 126 0.81 12.07 -6.51
N ALA A 127 0.40 12.83 -7.52
CA ALA A 127 1.28 13.22 -8.64
C ALA A 127 2.46 14.09 -8.16
N THR A 128 2.20 15.02 -7.25
CA THR A 128 3.23 15.87 -6.65
C THR A 128 4.17 15.05 -5.75
N ALA A 129 3.61 14.16 -4.92
CA ALA A 129 4.38 13.25 -4.08
C ALA A 129 5.33 12.36 -4.90
N LYS A 130 4.84 11.84 -6.03
CA LYS A 130 5.64 11.02 -6.95
C LYS A 130 6.85 11.77 -7.51
N GLU A 131 6.69 13.03 -7.90
CA GLU A 131 7.81 13.83 -8.40
C GLU A 131 8.79 14.20 -7.28
N MET A 132 8.30 14.51 -6.08
CA MET A 132 9.15 14.80 -4.91
C MET A 132 10.04 13.62 -4.53
N TYR A 133 9.50 12.40 -4.57
CA TYR A 133 10.20 11.19 -4.11
C TYR A 133 10.69 10.30 -5.25
N ARG A 134 10.77 10.84 -6.46
CA ARG A 134 11.21 10.10 -7.66
C ARG A 134 12.58 9.45 -7.51
N SER A 135 13.51 10.09 -6.79
CA SER A 135 14.84 9.54 -6.50
C SER A 135 14.83 8.41 -5.47
N LEU A 136 13.79 8.34 -4.63
CA LEU A 136 13.58 7.32 -3.60
C LEU A 136 12.61 6.22 -4.06
N ALA A 137 12.09 6.28 -5.29
CA ALA A 137 11.14 5.30 -5.82
C ALA A 137 11.68 3.86 -5.85
N HIS A 138 13.00 3.68 -5.84
CA HIS A 138 13.66 2.37 -5.80
C HIS A 138 14.07 1.94 -4.38
N ALA A 139 13.83 2.76 -3.36
CA ALA A 139 14.12 2.38 -1.99
C ALA A 139 13.06 1.37 -1.51
N GLU A 140 13.50 0.13 -1.29
CA GLU A 140 12.60 -1.02 -1.05
C GLU A 140 11.83 -0.96 0.27
N ASN A 141 12.21 -0.06 1.19
CA ASN A 141 11.62 0.10 2.53
C ASN A 141 11.35 1.57 2.89
N ALA A 142 11.14 2.45 1.91
CA ALA A 142 10.88 3.86 2.19
C ALA A 142 9.40 4.09 2.52
N ILE A 143 9.15 4.53 3.74
CA ILE A 143 7.82 4.75 4.31
C ILE A 143 7.56 6.25 4.40
N LEU A 144 6.40 6.67 3.90
CA LEU A 144 5.87 8.01 4.07
C LEU A 144 4.93 8.01 5.27
N ALA A 145 5.21 8.86 6.25
CA ALA A 145 4.30 9.19 7.34
C ALA A 145 3.37 10.31 6.86
N VAL A 146 2.08 10.01 6.73
CA VAL A 146 1.08 10.95 6.24
C VAL A 146 0.56 11.76 7.43
N MET A 147 0.77 13.07 7.38
CA MET A 147 0.53 13.99 8.48
C MET A 147 -0.59 14.98 8.13
N ASP A 148 -1.54 15.17 9.03
CA ASP A 148 -2.55 16.23 8.98
C ASP A 148 -2.43 17.12 10.21
N ASP A 149 -2.20 18.42 10.05
CA ASP A 149 -1.98 19.38 11.15
C ASP A 149 -1.05 18.90 12.29
N MET A 150 0.05 18.21 11.94
CA MET A 150 1.03 17.57 12.85
C MET A 150 0.59 16.28 13.54
N GLU A 151 -0.60 15.76 13.23
CA GLU A 151 -1.06 14.45 13.66
C GLU A 151 -0.76 13.40 12.58
N LEU A 152 -0.29 12.23 13.00
CA LEU A 152 -0.07 11.09 12.10
C LEU A 152 -1.42 10.43 11.82
N ILE A 153 -1.88 10.52 10.57
CA ILE A 153 -3.14 9.88 10.15
C ILE A 153 -2.91 8.47 9.60
N GLY A 154 -1.70 8.18 9.11
CA GLY A 154 -1.35 6.86 8.58
C GLY A 154 0.03 6.81 7.94
N VAL A 155 0.34 5.67 7.36
CA VAL A 155 1.59 5.44 6.62
C VAL A 155 1.31 4.90 5.23
N LEU A 156 2.24 5.14 4.31
CA LEU A 156 2.18 4.72 2.93
C LEU A 156 3.57 4.28 2.46
N HIS A 157 3.66 3.24 1.63
CA HIS A 157 4.94 2.90 1.00
C HIS A 157 5.17 3.77 -0.23
N ILE A 158 6.40 4.25 -0.47
CA ILE A 158 6.69 5.10 -1.65
C ILE A 158 6.33 4.38 -2.97
N GLY A 159 6.49 3.06 -3.01
CA GLY A 159 6.11 2.23 -4.15
C GLY A 159 4.61 2.23 -4.47
N ASP A 160 3.74 2.62 -3.54
CA ASP A 160 2.29 2.73 -3.77
C ASP A 160 1.92 4.04 -4.50
N LEU A 161 2.87 4.97 -4.67
CA LEU A 161 2.74 6.16 -5.51
C LEU A 161 3.02 5.87 -7.01
N ALA A 162 3.39 4.64 -7.36
CA ALA A 162 3.91 4.26 -8.68
C ALA A 162 2.84 4.13 -9.78
#